data_AF-A0A366HZX6-F1
#
_entry.id   AF-A0A366HZX6-F1
#
_cell.length_a   1.000
_cell.length_b   1.000
_cell.length_c   1.000
_cell.angle_alpha   90.00
_cell.angle_beta   90.00
_cell.angle_gamma   90.00
#
_symmetry.space_group_name_H-M   'P 1'
#
loop_
_entity.id
_entity.type
_entity.pdbx_description
1 polymer ?
#
loop_
_entity_poly.entity_id
_entity_poly.type
_entity_poly.pdbx_seq_one_letter_code
_entity_poly.pdbx_strand_id
1 'polypeptide(L)'
;MTQPVIVIHGGAGALTRSAMSEEKERRYLAALTEIVARGQNILAQNGSALDAVTEAVRLLEECPLFNAGRGSVFTHNATHELDASIMDGRSLDAGAVSCVSHIRNPVLAARTVLEQSQHVMFTAEGAEAFARQHDLEMVEPVFSRRKSAASNCIMRKPGKEKSCWIMMVKPTATPSIPIASTAPSALSRWTARVIWRRRPQPAA
;
A
#
# COMPACT_ATOMS: atom_id res chain seq x y z
N MET A 1 -7.15 26.09 -14.57
CA MET A 1 -6.86 24.64 -14.50
C MET A 1 -6.31 24.36 -13.10
N THR A 2 -6.84 23.37 -12.38
CA THR A 2 -6.23 22.99 -11.09
C THR A 2 -5.01 22.11 -11.37
N GLN A 3 -4.03 22.15 -10.47
CA GLN A 3 -2.78 21.39 -10.60
C GLN A 3 -2.93 20.03 -9.89
N PRO A 4 -2.53 18.90 -10.50
CA PRO A 4 -2.70 17.59 -9.88
C PRO A 4 -1.73 17.45 -8.72
N VAL A 5 -2.18 16.80 -7.64
CA VAL A 5 -1.38 16.60 -6.42
C VAL A 5 -1.39 15.12 -6.05
N ILE A 6 -0.19 14.60 -5.79
CA ILE A 6 0.05 13.26 -5.27
C ILE A 6 0.79 13.36 -3.94
N VAL A 7 0.33 12.58 -2.96
CA VAL A 7 0.95 12.48 -1.64
C VAL A 7 1.19 11.00 -1.34
N ILE A 8 2.42 10.67 -0.93
CA ILE A 8 2.82 9.32 -0.52
C ILE A 8 3.27 9.35 0.94
N HIS A 9 3.23 8.20 1.62
CA HIS A 9 3.91 8.06 2.91
C HIS A 9 4.52 6.66 3.08
N GLY A 10 5.64 6.61 3.79
CA GLY A 10 6.44 5.39 4.05
C GLY A 10 6.09 4.67 5.35
N GLY A 11 4.88 4.87 5.89
CA GLY A 11 4.46 4.34 7.19
C GLY A 11 4.70 5.31 8.35
N ALA A 12 4.27 4.93 9.55
CA ALA A 12 4.46 5.71 10.78
C ALA A 12 4.97 4.79 11.89
N GLY A 13 5.82 5.31 12.78
CA GLY A 13 6.40 4.52 13.87
C GLY A 13 7.25 5.36 14.81
N ALA A 14 7.61 4.78 15.96
CA ALA A 14 8.43 5.43 16.99
C ALA A 14 9.94 5.39 16.64
N LEU A 15 10.30 5.71 15.41
CA LEU A 15 11.69 5.96 15.05
C LEU A 15 12.08 7.33 15.61
N THR A 16 12.76 7.33 16.75
CA THR A 16 13.39 8.55 17.25
C THR A 16 14.52 8.95 16.31
N ARG A 17 14.65 10.26 16.02
CA ARG A 17 15.71 10.80 15.16
C ARG A 17 17.11 10.36 15.63
N SER A 18 17.28 10.19 16.95
CA SER A 18 18.49 9.66 17.57
C SER A 18 18.87 8.22 17.16
N ALA A 19 17.92 7.42 16.68
CA ALA A 19 18.15 6.06 16.20
C ALA A 19 18.33 5.98 14.66
N MET A 20 18.36 7.12 13.98
CA MET A 20 18.52 7.23 12.53
C MET A 20 19.90 7.79 12.19
N SER A 21 20.74 6.96 11.58
CA SER A 21 21.95 7.45 10.90
C SER A 21 21.55 8.29 9.69
N GLU A 22 22.33 9.32 9.38
CA GLU A 22 22.16 10.18 8.20
C GLU A 22 22.09 9.37 6.89
N GLU A 23 22.90 8.31 6.76
CA GLU A 23 22.88 7.45 5.58
C GLU A 23 21.52 6.76 5.39
N LYS A 24 20.95 6.24 6.47
CA LYS A 24 19.63 5.61 6.46
C LYS A 24 18.55 6.63 6.11
N GLU A 25 18.56 7.82 6.72
CA GLU A 25 17.64 8.92 6.39
C GLU A 25 17.72 9.29 4.90
N ARG A 26 18.94 9.46 4.37
CA ARG A 26 19.18 9.74 2.94
C ARG A 26 18.58 8.68 2.03
N ARG A 27 18.69 7.39 2.39
CA ARG A 27 18.10 6.28 1.60
C ARG A 27 16.58 6.32 1.58
N TYR A 28 15.94 6.61 2.72
CA TYR A 28 14.48 6.77 2.78
C TYR A 28 14.00 7.96 1.95
N LEU A 29 14.66 9.11 2.08
CA LEU A 29 14.33 10.31 1.33
C LEU A 29 14.50 10.09 -0.18
N ALA A 30 15.62 9.50 -0.61
CA ALA A 30 15.87 9.20 -2.01
C ALA A 30 14.77 8.28 -2.60
N ALA A 31 14.40 7.22 -1.88
CA ALA A 31 13.33 6.32 -2.33
C ALA A 31 11.97 7.04 -2.42
N LEU A 32 11.58 7.82 -1.41
CA LEU A 32 10.32 8.56 -1.44
C LEU A 32 10.29 9.60 -2.56
N THR A 33 11.41 10.31 -2.78
CA THR A 33 11.54 11.29 -3.86
C THR A 33 11.41 10.64 -5.24
N GLU A 34 12.04 9.48 -5.45
CA GLU A 34 11.92 8.76 -6.72
C GLU A 34 10.48 8.28 -6.96
N ILE A 35 9.84 7.70 -5.94
CA ILE A 35 8.49 7.16 -6.04
C ILE A 35 7.47 8.26 -6.31
N VAL A 36 7.52 9.37 -5.57
CA VAL A 36 6.59 10.49 -5.80
C VAL A 36 6.80 11.11 -7.18
N ALA A 37 8.04 11.20 -7.65
CA ALA A 37 8.36 11.71 -8.99
C ALA A 37 7.76 10.82 -10.10
N ARG A 38 7.77 9.49 -9.92
CA ARG A 38 7.11 8.57 -10.86
C ARG A 38 5.60 8.82 -10.95
N GLY A 39 4.92 8.96 -9.82
CA GLY A 39 3.50 9.30 -9.78
C GLY A 39 3.20 10.69 -10.37
N GLN A 40 4.05 11.69 -10.11
CA GLN A 40 3.95 13.02 -10.71
C GLN A 40 4.09 12.97 -12.24
N ASN A 41 5.02 12.18 -12.76
CA ASN A 41 5.23 12.04 -14.20
C ASN A 41 4.01 11.45 -14.92
N ILE A 42 3.35 10.45 -14.32
CA ILE A 42 2.09 9.89 -14.85
C ILE A 42 1.03 10.99 -14.94
N LEU A 43 0.85 11.76 -13.87
CA LEU A 43 -0.12 12.86 -13.82
C LEU A 43 0.22 13.98 -14.83
N ALA A 44 1.50 14.30 -15.00
CA ALA A 44 1.97 15.30 -15.97
C ALA A 44 1.72 14.89 -17.42
N GLN A 45 1.69 13.58 -17.70
CA GLN A 45 1.38 13.01 -19.01
C GLN A 45 -0.12 12.78 -19.23
N ASN A 46 -0.98 13.40 -18.43
CA ASN A 46 -2.44 13.21 -18.43
C ASN A 46 -2.88 11.77 -18.11
N GLY A 47 -2.05 10.99 -17.42
CA GLY A 47 -2.42 9.69 -16.89
C GLY A 47 -3.46 9.81 -15.78
N SER A 48 -4.18 8.72 -15.50
CA SER A 48 -5.24 8.74 -14.50
C SER A 48 -4.66 8.80 -13.08
N ALA A 49 -5.45 9.33 -12.15
CA ALA A 49 -5.09 9.33 -10.75
C ALA A 49 -5.01 7.90 -10.16
N LEU A 50 -5.79 6.96 -10.71
CA LEU A 50 -5.70 5.53 -10.39
C LEU A 50 -4.34 4.95 -10.78
N ASP A 51 -3.83 5.27 -11.98
CA ASP A 51 -2.54 4.77 -12.45
C ASP A 51 -1.39 5.36 -11.63
N ALA A 52 -1.48 6.65 -11.30
CA ALA A 52 -0.49 7.32 -10.46
C ALA A 52 -0.40 6.72 -9.05
N VAL A 53 -1.53 6.40 -8.39
CA VAL A 53 -1.50 5.72 -7.08
C VAL A 53 -1.07 4.27 -7.18
N THR A 54 -1.50 3.57 -8.22
CA THR A 54 -1.14 2.15 -8.43
C THR A 54 0.37 2.01 -8.58
N GLU A 55 0.99 2.82 -9.44
CA GLU A 55 2.43 2.75 -9.67
C GLU A 55 3.24 3.16 -8.43
N ALA A 56 2.83 4.23 -7.75
CA ALA A 56 3.55 4.68 -6.57
C ALA A 56 3.50 3.65 -5.43
N VAL A 57 2.35 3.01 -5.20
CA VAL A 57 2.23 1.93 -4.21
C VAL A 57 3.01 0.68 -4.65
N ARG A 58 2.96 0.32 -5.94
CA ARG A 58 3.74 -0.81 -6.47
C ARG A 58 5.25 -0.61 -6.24
N LEU A 59 5.75 0.62 -6.44
CA LEU A 59 7.15 0.95 -6.15
C LEU A 59 7.48 0.94 -4.65
N LEU A 60 6.53 1.30 -3.78
CA LEU A 60 6.69 1.13 -2.33
C LEU A 60 6.78 -0.36 -1.97
N GLU A 61 5.96 -1.22 -2.58
CA GLU A 61 5.99 -2.68 -2.39
C GLU A 61 7.30 -3.31 -2.87
N GLU A 62 7.89 -2.80 -3.95
CA GLU A 62 9.19 -3.27 -4.46
C GLU A 62 10.37 -2.80 -3.60
N CYS A 63 10.19 -1.72 -2.83
CA CYS A 63 11.25 -1.12 -2.05
C CYS A 63 11.37 -1.78 -0.66
N PRO A 64 12.47 -2.47 -0.34
CA PRO A 64 12.64 -3.23 0.90
C PRO A 64 12.77 -2.35 2.16
N LEU A 65 12.77 -1.03 2.01
CA LEU A 65 12.83 -0.09 3.12
C LEU A 65 11.47 0.12 3.79
N PHE A 66 10.38 -0.18 3.07
CA PHE A 66 9.01 0.04 3.53
C PHE A 66 8.34 -1.27 3.85
N ASN A 67 7.47 -1.25 4.85
CA ASN A 67 6.74 -2.42 5.31
C ASN A 67 5.51 -2.67 4.42
N ALA A 68 5.79 -3.10 3.18
CA ALA A 68 4.85 -3.45 2.12
C ALA A 68 5.55 -4.40 1.12
N GLY A 69 4.80 -5.29 0.47
CA GLY A 69 5.34 -6.24 -0.52
C GLY A 69 6.62 -6.92 -0.05
N ARG A 70 7.72 -6.63 -0.73
CA ARG A 70 9.05 -7.21 -0.49
C ARG A 70 9.69 -6.84 0.85
N GLY A 71 9.30 -5.72 1.46
CA GLY A 71 9.80 -5.26 2.76
C GLY A 71 8.90 -5.62 3.94
N SER A 72 7.90 -6.48 3.72
CA SER A 72 6.88 -6.79 4.72
C SER A 72 7.43 -7.46 5.98
N VAL A 73 6.84 -7.11 7.12
CA VAL A 73 7.13 -7.74 8.41
C VAL A 73 6.58 -9.17 8.47
N PHE A 74 7.04 -9.90 9.48
CA PHE A 74 6.63 -11.26 9.74
C PHE A 74 5.35 -11.31 10.58
N THR A 75 4.53 -12.33 10.30
CA THR A 75 3.47 -12.77 11.21
C THR A 75 4.08 -13.44 12.45
N HIS A 76 3.25 -13.80 13.42
CA HIS A 76 3.67 -14.59 14.57
C HIS A 76 4.30 -15.94 14.17
N ASN A 77 3.82 -16.55 13.10
CA ASN A 77 4.31 -17.83 12.58
C ASN A 77 5.53 -17.68 11.67
N ALA A 78 6.17 -16.49 11.68
CA ALA A 78 7.28 -16.16 10.81
C ALA A 78 6.96 -16.29 9.31
N THR A 79 5.71 -16.09 8.91
CA THR A 79 5.27 -16.03 7.51
C THR A 79 5.03 -14.57 7.08
N HIS A 80 4.60 -14.37 5.83
CA HIS A 80 4.12 -13.08 5.31
C HIS A 80 2.67 -13.19 4.89
N GLU A 81 1.89 -12.20 5.30
CA GLU A 81 0.48 -12.03 4.93
C GLU A 81 0.29 -10.56 4.55
N LEU A 82 -0.18 -10.32 3.34
CA LEU A 82 -0.27 -9.00 2.73
C LEU A 82 -1.72 -8.66 2.44
N ASP A 83 -2.05 -7.39 2.63
CA ASP A 83 -3.34 -6.79 2.30
C ASP A 83 -3.12 -5.58 1.40
N ALA A 84 -4.02 -5.34 0.46
CA ALA A 84 -4.05 -4.10 -0.30
C ALA A 84 -5.46 -3.72 -0.73
N SER A 85 -5.69 -2.44 -0.93
CA SER A 85 -6.94 -1.90 -1.47
C SER A 85 -6.69 -0.68 -2.33
N ILE A 86 -7.60 -0.45 -3.28
CA ILE A 86 -7.62 0.71 -4.16
C ILE A 86 -9.06 1.11 -4.41
N MET A 87 -9.31 2.41 -4.56
CA MET A 87 -10.63 2.97 -4.80
C MET A 87 -10.56 4.09 -5.84
N ASP A 88 -11.47 4.06 -6.80
CA ASP A 88 -11.75 5.19 -7.67
C ASP A 88 -12.71 6.14 -6.96
N GLY A 89 -12.28 7.38 -6.70
CA GLY A 89 -13.16 8.39 -6.13
C GLY A 89 -14.29 8.84 -7.06
N ARG A 90 -14.20 8.56 -8.38
CA ARG A 90 -15.17 9.02 -9.38
C ARG A 90 -16.39 8.12 -9.44
N SER A 91 -16.18 6.81 -9.59
CA SER A 91 -17.26 5.81 -9.62
C SER A 91 -17.62 5.28 -8.24
N LEU A 92 -16.73 5.45 -7.26
CA LEU A 92 -16.75 4.77 -5.96
C LEU A 92 -16.48 3.26 -6.04
N ASP A 93 -16.04 2.76 -7.20
CA ASP A 93 -15.59 1.39 -7.34
C ASP A 93 -14.33 1.17 -6.52
N ALA A 94 -14.20 -0.02 -5.96
CA ALA A 94 -13.10 -0.40 -5.10
C ALA A 94 -12.71 -1.85 -5.36
N GLY A 95 -11.44 -2.15 -5.14
CA GLY A 95 -10.89 -3.49 -5.18
C GLY A 95 -9.92 -3.70 -4.03
N ALA A 96 -9.91 -4.91 -3.48
CA ALA A 96 -9.08 -5.27 -2.34
C ALA A 96 -8.72 -6.75 -2.32
N VAL A 97 -7.55 -7.03 -1.76
CA VAL A 97 -7.08 -8.37 -1.41
C VAL A 97 -6.60 -8.37 0.03
N SER A 98 -6.76 -9.48 0.73
CA SER A 98 -6.24 -9.65 2.09
C SER A 98 -5.68 -11.06 2.32
N CYS A 99 -4.78 -11.19 3.29
CA CYS A 99 -4.16 -12.45 3.68
C CYS A 99 -3.49 -13.19 2.51
N VAL A 100 -2.93 -12.46 1.53
CA VAL A 100 -2.21 -13.08 0.40
C VAL A 100 -0.74 -13.22 0.73
N SER A 101 -0.11 -14.29 0.25
CA SER A 101 1.30 -14.59 0.55
C SER A 101 2.16 -14.72 -0.70
N HIS A 102 1.54 -15.12 -1.83
CA HIS A 102 2.27 -15.46 -3.05
C HIS A 102 2.13 -14.42 -4.17
N ILE A 103 1.47 -13.28 -3.93
CA ILE A 103 1.31 -12.22 -4.92
C ILE A 103 2.44 -11.21 -4.74
N ARG A 104 3.23 -10.96 -5.79
CA ARG A 104 4.36 -10.01 -5.71
C ARG A 104 3.93 -8.60 -5.32
N ASN A 105 2.89 -8.09 -5.98
CA ASN A 105 2.37 -6.73 -5.79
C ASN A 105 0.87 -6.78 -5.45
N PRO A 106 0.51 -6.84 -4.15
CA PRO A 106 -0.88 -6.83 -3.71
C PRO A 106 -1.72 -5.67 -4.27
N VAL A 107 -1.14 -4.48 -4.48
CA VAL A 107 -1.89 -3.35 -5.09
C VAL A 107 -2.33 -3.63 -6.53
N LEU A 108 -1.56 -4.41 -7.30
CA LEU A 108 -1.95 -4.80 -8.65
C LEU A 108 -3.11 -5.79 -8.58
N ALA A 109 -3.09 -6.74 -7.64
CA ALA A 109 -4.22 -7.63 -7.43
C ALA A 109 -5.48 -6.86 -6.99
N ALA A 110 -5.35 -5.90 -6.07
CA ALA A 110 -6.46 -5.02 -5.71
C ALA A 110 -7.00 -4.22 -6.91
N ARG A 111 -6.13 -3.74 -7.80
CA ARG A 111 -6.53 -3.08 -9.05
C ARG A 111 -7.25 -4.03 -10.00
N THR A 112 -6.77 -5.27 -10.15
CA THR A 112 -7.44 -6.30 -10.95
C THR A 112 -8.82 -6.65 -10.40
N VAL A 113 -9.00 -6.69 -9.07
CA VAL A 113 -10.32 -6.88 -8.45
C VAL A 113 -11.28 -5.76 -8.82
N LEU A 114 -10.81 -4.50 -8.78
CA LEU A 114 -11.59 -3.32 -9.17
C LEU A 114 -12.01 -3.37 -10.64
N GLU A 115 -11.11 -3.78 -11.54
CA GLU A 115 -11.33 -3.68 -12.99
C GLU A 115 -11.95 -4.92 -13.64
N GLN A 116 -11.69 -6.11 -13.08
CA GLN A 116 -11.95 -7.39 -13.75
C GLN A 116 -12.82 -8.33 -12.93
N SER A 117 -13.51 -7.82 -11.90
CA SER A 117 -14.46 -8.60 -11.11
C SER A 117 -15.72 -7.82 -10.77
N GLN A 118 -16.79 -8.53 -10.38
CA GLN A 118 -18.01 -7.93 -9.82
C GLN A 118 -17.93 -7.75 -8.29
N HIS A 119 -16.78 -8.08 -7.69
CA HIS A 119 -16.58 -8.09 -6.25
C HIS A 119 -15.65 -6.96 -5.83
N VAL A 120 -15.79 -6.52 -4.58
CA VAL A 120 -14.91 -5.48 -4.02
C VAL A 120 -13.69 -6.08 -3.34
N MET A 121 -13.76 -7.32 -2.85
CA MET A 121 -12.70 -7.90 -2.03
C MET A 121 -12.64 -9.42 -2.17
N PHE A 122 -11.42 -9.92 -2.34
CA PHE A 122 -11.09 -11.34 -2.15
C PHE A 122 -10.13 -11.51 -0.99
N THR A 123 -10.06 -12.72 -0.43
CA THR A 123 -9.19 -13.02 0.70
C THR A 123 -8.49 -14.38 0.54
N ALA A 124 -7.28 -14.48 1.09
CA ALA A 124 -6.47 -15.68 1.19
C ALA A 124 -6.37 -16.45 -0.14
N GLU A 125 -6.58 -17.76 -0.12
CA GLU A 125 -6.50 -18.63 -1.29
C GLU A 125 -7.42 -18.20 -2.43
N GLY A 126 -8.60 -17.63 -2.13
CA GLY A 126 -9.51 -17.12 -3.14
C GLY A 126 -8.94 -15.92 -3.90
N ALA A 127 -8.25 -15.02 -3.20
CA ALA A 127 -7.54 -13.91 -3.83
C ALA A 127 -6.36 -14.39 -4.67
N GLU A 128 -5.62 -15.39 -4.22
CA GLU A 128 -4.50 -15.95 -5.00
C GLU A 128 -4.97 -16.74 -6.22
N ALA A 129 -6.08 -17.48 -6.12
CA ALA A 129 -6.67 -18.16 -7.26
C ALA A 129 -7.13 -17.16 -8.32
N PHE A 130 -7.78 -16.07 -7.91
CA PHE A 130 -8.13 -14.96 -8.78
C PHE A 130 -6.88 -14.35 -9.42
N ALA A 131 -5.84 -14.04 -8.65
CA ALA A 131 -4.59 -13.50 -9.17
C ALA A 131 -3.95 -14.39 -10.25
N ARG A 132 -3.94 -15.72 -10.05
CA ARG A 132 -3.44 -16.69 -11.02
C ARG A 132 -4.27 -16.71 -12.31
N GLN A 133 -5.60 -16.57 -12.21
CA GLN A 133 -6.49 -16.53 -13.39
C GLN A 133 -6.28 -15.27 -14.25
N HIS A 134 -5.74 -14.22 -13.65
CA HIS A 134 -5.47 -12.94 -14.30
C HIS A 134 -3.97 -12.73 -14.58
N ASP A 135 -3.18 -13.81 -14.63
CA ASP A 135 -1.76 -13.82 -15.00
C ASP A 135 -0.88 -12.87 -14.17
N LEU A 136 -1.25 -12.62 -12.91
CA LEU A 136 -0.42 -11.83 -12.00
C LEU A 136 0.83 -12.61 -11.58
N GLU A 137 1.94 -11.89 -11.39
CA GLU A 137 3.22 -12.50 -10.99
C GLU A 137 3.10 -13.11 -9.59
N MET A 138 3.15 -14.44 -9.56
CA MET A 138 3.21 -15.22 -8.34
C MET A 138 4.66 -15.42 -7.92
N VAL A 139 4.96 -15.25 -6.65
CA VAL A 139 6.29 -15.42 -6.06
C VAL A 139 6.21 -16.31 -4.84
N GLU A 140 7.26 -17.08 -4.61
CA GLU A 140 7.44 -17.70 -3.30
C GLU A 140 7.60 -16.61 -2.24
N PRO A 141 7.08 -16.78 -1.00
CA PRO A 141 7.32 -15.86 0.09
C PRO A 141 8.80 -15.95 0.50
N VAL A 142 9.67 -15.31 -0.28
CA VAL A 142 11.11 -15.46 -0.10
C VAL A 142 11.50 -14.79 1.21
N PHE A 143 12.06 -15.56 2.14
CA PHE A 143 12.65 -15.11 3.40
C PHE A 143 13.88 -14.22 3.15
N SER A 144 13.68 -13.04 2.58
CA SER A 144 14.73 -12.11 2.21
C SER A 144 15.18 -11.31 3.45
N ARG A 145 16.11 -11.92 4.21
CA ARG A 145 17.05 -11.35 5.20
C ARG A 145 16.47 -10.48 6.33
N ARG A 146 16.36 -11.11 7.51
CA ARG A 146 17.20 -10.83 8.71
C ARG A 146 16.96 -11.93 9.75
N LYS A 147 17.92 -12.84 9.95
CA LYS A 147 17.95 -13.75 11.11
C LYS A 147 17.87 -13.00 12.45
N SER A 148 18.24 -11.71 12.46
CA SER A 148 18.10 -10.80 13.62
C SER A 148 16.72 -10.16 13.78
N ALA A 149 15.85 -10.18 12.77
CA ALA A 149 14.49 -9.64 12.84
C ALA A 149 13.48 -10.69 13.33
N ALA A 150 13.65 -11.97 12.97
CA ALA A 150 12.84 -13.07 13.50
C ALA A 150 12.99 -13.19 15.04
N SER A 151 14.22 -13.13 15.56
CA SER A 151 14.45 -13.10 17.02
C SER A 151 13.90 -11.83 17.68
N ASN A 152 13.84 -10.69 16.97
CA ASN A 152 13.24 -9.46 17.50
C ASN A 152 11.71 -9.45 17.41
N CYS A 153 11.10 -10.15 16.44
CA CYS A 153 9.65 -10.26 16.30
C CYS A 153 9.04 -11.06 17.46
N ILE A 154 9.73 -12.14 17.89
CA ILE A 154 9.35 -12.96 19.04
C ILE A 154 9.55 -12.21 20.38
N MET A 155 10.46 -11.22 20.42
CA MET A 155 10.84 -10.49 21.65
C MET A 155 10.18 -9.11 21.81
N ARG A 156 9.37 -8.66 20.85
CA ARG A 156 8.72 -7.33 20.88
C ARG A 156 7.41 -7.39 21.67
N LYS A 157 7.35 -6.64 22.78
CA LYS A 157 6.21 -6.59 23.72
C LYS A 157 4.87 -6.27 23.01
N PRO A 158 3.76 -6.88 23.45
CA PRO A 158 2.43 -6.55 22.94
C PRO A 158 2.11 -5.07 23.24
N GLY A 159 1.74 -4.30 22.21
CA GLY A 159 1.18 -2.95 22.38
C GLY A 159 1.93 -1.78 21.71
N LYS A 160 3.05 -2.01 21.01
CA LYS A 160 3.76 -0.92 20.32
C LYS A 160 4.27 -1.30 18.92
N GLU A 161 3.38 -1.27 17.93
CA GLU A 161 3.69 -0.84 16.55
C GLU A 161 2.40 -0.87 15.72
N LYS A 162 2.06 0.26 15.12
CA LYS A 162 0.92 0.42 14.20
C LYS A 162 1.46 1.14 12.96
N SER A 163 1.34 0.54 11.79
CA SER A 163 1.53 1.24 10.53
C SER A 163 0.44 0.81 9.55
N CYS A 164 -0.61 1.64 9.44
CA CYS A 164 -1.61 1.54 8.38
C CYS A 164 -1.23 2.54 7.29
N TRP A 165 -1.48 2.18 6.04
CA TRP A 165 -1.07 2.94 4.87
C TRP A 165 -2.28 3.60 4.21
N ILE A 166 -2.15 4.85 3.76
CA ILE A 166 -3.14 5.63 3.01
C ILE A 166 -2.39 6.52 2.03
N MET A 167 -2.49 6.22 0.74
CA MET A 167 -2.03 7.08 -0.34
C MET A 167 -3.21 7.84 -0.95
N MET A 168 -3.07 9.14 -1.18
CA MET A 168 -4.17 10.01 -1.64
C MET A 168 -3.73 10.84 -2.83
N VAL A 169 -4.55 10.85 -3.89
CA VAL A 169 -4.35 11.72 -5.06
C VAL A 169 -5.59 12.58 -5.27
N LYS A 170 -5.39 13.87 -5.55
CA LYS A 170 -6.46 14.78 -5.93
C LYS A 170 -6.32 15.15 -7.42
N PRO A 171 -7.12 14.56 -8.32
CA PRO A 171 -7.17 14.97 -9.73
C PRO A 171 -7.87 16.31 -9.93
N THR A 172 -7.69 16.85 -11.14
CA THR A 172 -7.84 18.28 -11.46
C THR A 172 -9.18 18.69 -12.07
N ALA A 173 -10.07 17.74 -12.35
CA ALA A 173 -11.30 18.02 -13.10
C ALA A 173 -12.58 17.43 -12.48
N THR A 174 -12.50 16.69 -11.38
CA THR A 174 -13.67 16.07 -10.73
C THR A 174 -13.59 16.16 -9.21
N PRO A 175 -14.72 16.15 -8.48
CA PRO A 175 -14.74 16.20 -7.01
C PRO A 175 -14.24 14.90 -6.34
N SER A 176 -13.57 14.02 -7.08
CA SER A 176 -13.23 12.65 -6.71
C SER A 176 -11.76 12.50 -6.34
N ILE A 177 -11.47 11.83 -5.22
CA ILE A 177 -10.12 11.57 -4.71
C ILE A 177 -9.92 10.04 -4.67
N PRO A 178 -9.17 9.43 -5.60
CA PRO A 178 -8.79 8.03 -5.46
C PRO A 178 -7.78 7.83 -4.32
N ILE A 179 -7.89 6.67 -3.67
CA ILE A 179 -7.09 6.28 -2.52
C ILE A 179 -6.60 4.85 -2.74
N ALA A 180 -5.33 4.59 -2.45
CA ALA A 180 -4.77 3.24 -2.45
C ALA A 180 -4.01 2.98 -1.14
N SER A 181 -4.01 1.74 -0.67
CA SER A 181 -3.27 1.31 0.52
C SER A 181 -2.78 -0.13 0.37
N THR A 182 -1.64 -0.44 0.98
CA THR A 182 -1.09 -1.80 1.07
C THR A 182 -0.47 -1.96 2.45
N ALA A 183 -0.70 -3.06 3.15
CA ALA A 183 -0.24 -3.28 4.51
C ALA A 183 -0.05 -4.79 4.76
N PRO A 184 1.04 -5.24 5.41
CA PRO A 184 1.09 -6.59 5.94
C PRO A 184 0.31 -6.69 7.25
N SER A 185 -0.31 -7.85 7.48
CA SER A 185 -0.98 -8.14 8.74
C SER A 185 0.08 -8.40 9.83
N ALA A 186 0.19 -7.48 10.80
CA ALA A 186 0.99 -7.67 12.01
C ALA A 186 0.12 -7.53 13.27
N LEU A 187 0.51 -8.25 14.34
CA LEU A 187 -0.24 -8.54 15.57
C LEU A 187 -1.41 -7.60 15.91
N SER A 188 -2.57 -8.22 16.11
CA SER A 188 -3.93 -7.67 16.33
C SER A 188 -4.61 -7.16 15.06
N ARG A 189 -5.62 -7.92 14.60
CA ARG A 189 -6.45 -7.70 13.41
C ARG A 189 -6.91 -6.24 13.27
N TRP A 190 -6.51 -5.56 12.21
CA TRP A 190 -7.15 -4.30 11.79
C TRP A 190 -7.07 -4.12 10.27
N THR A 191 -8.24 -4.06 9.66
CA THR A 191 -8.49 -3.69 8.25
C THR A 191 -8.19 -2.21 8.02
N ALA A 192 -7.67 -1.86 6.85
CA ALA A 192 -7.48 -0.47 6.43
C ALA A 192 -8.77 0.34 6.65
N ARG A 193 -8.70 1.41 7.45
CA ARG A 193 -9.84 2.31 7.72
C ARG A 193 -9.73 3.52 6.82
N VAL A 194 -10.55 3.56 5.77
CA VAL A 194 -10.77 4.77 4.98
C VAL A 194 -11.63 5.73 5.82
N ILE A 195 -11.04 6.82 6.32
CA ILE A 195 -11.79 7.89 7.00
C ILE A 195 -12.11 8.96 5.97
N TRP A 196 -13.39 9.10 5.62
CA TRP A 196 -13.90 10.27 4.90
C TRP A 196 -14.80 11.11 5.81
N ARG A 197 -14.59 12.42 5.83
CA ARG A 197 -15.44 13.39 6.51
C ARG A 197 -16.16 14.24 5.46
N ARG A 198 -17.47 14.07 5.34
CA ARG A 198 -18.35 14.93 4.53
C ARG A 198 -18.22 16.37 5.04
N ARG A 199 -17.83 17.32 4.19
CA ARG A 199 -18.21 18.72 4.46
C ARG A 199 -19.71 18.84 4.21
N PRO A 200 -20.52 19.38 5.14
CA PRO A 200 -21.90 19.73 4.83
C PRO A 200 -21.87 20.71 3.66
N GLN A 201 -22.66 20.45 2.61
CA GLN A 201 -22.97 21.49 1.64
C GLN A 201 -23.80 22.56 2.36
N PRO A 202 -23.49 23.87 2.20
CA PRO A 202 -24.43 24.89 2.63
C PRO A 202 -25.73 24.70 1.83
N ALA A 203 -26.85 24.66 2.55
CA ALA A 203 -28.17 24.63 1.93
C ALA A 203 -28.34 25.88 1.04
N ALA A 204 -28.91 25.66 -0.15
CA ALA A 204 -29.29 26.71 -1.09
C ALA A 204 -30.41 27.58 -0.52
#